data_AF-A0A4W5JUI2-F1
#
_entry.id   AF-A0A4W5JUI2-F1
#
_cell.length_a   1.000
_cell.length_b   1.000
_cell.length_c   1.000
_cell.angle_alpha   90.00
_cell.angle_beta   90.00
_cell.angle_gamma   90.00
#
_symmetry.space_group_name_H-M   'P 1'
#
loop_
_entity.id
_entity.type
_entity.pdbx_description
1 polymer ?
#
loop_
_entity_poly.entity_id
_entity_poly.type
_entity_poly.pdbx_seq_one_letter_code
_entity_poly.pdbx_strand_id
1 'polypeptide(L)'
;MLLLKTVLFLFQLRNRGPSTFSKAMLDIEWPYRFNNGSLLYITKLEVDGDGGMNCSTDMEINPLNVSNPLSAEKNITSPSGGGGRDRTEGRNRNHVHRRELERKEMEGDLETLDCSKVQCLKIRCQVGRVERGQSAILYIHSRLGVATFLKAESQNRSFTVRSSASFSVIEMPYNKNLLSELPSNTTTVSMSVIWVKSDPEPVPWWVVALALIAGLLLLAVLIFIMYKLGFFERVRPPQEDSTEKEQLAPQENGDRNTDA
;
A
#
# COMPACT_ATOMS: atom_id res chain seq x y z
N MET A 1 6.09 -12.42 11.21
CA MET A 1 5.87 -12.63 9.76
C MET A 1 6.36 -11.39 9.01
N LEU A 2 7.32 -11.53 8.08
CA LEU A 2 7.82 -10.39 7.31
C LEU A 2 6.82 -10.03 6.21
N LEU A 3 6.21 -8.85 6.28
CA LEU A 3 5.32 -8.34 5.24
C LEU A 3 6.17 -7.81 4.07
N LEU A 4 6.37 -8.66 3.07
CA LEU A 4 7.14 -8.38 1.87
C LEU A 4 6.24 -8.41 0.62
N LYS A 5 6.20 -7.31 -0.12
CA LYS A 5 5.56 -7.24 -1.46
C LYS A 5 6.63 -7.32 -2.54
N THR A 6 6.43 -8.16 -3.55
CA THR A 6 7.39 -8.26 -4.67
C THR A 6 7.29 -7.03 -5.55
N VAL A 7 8.45 -6.47 -5.94
CA VAL A 7 8.56 -5.34 -6.86
C VAL A 7 9.68 -5.62 -7.85
N LEU A 8 9.43 -5.35 -9.13
CA LEU A 8 10.39 -5.51 -10.22
C LEU A 8 10.72 -4.13 -10.79
N PHE A 9 12.00 -3.75 -10.80
CA PHE A 9 12.50 -2.59 -11.52
C PHE A 9 13.17 -3.05 -12.82
N LEU A 10 13.01 -2.28 -13.90
CA LEU A 10 13.55 -2.56 -15.23
C LEU A 10 14.30 -1.32 -15.71
N PHE A 11 15.59 -1.47 -16.00
CA PHE A 11 16.43 -0.43 -16.59
C PHE A 11 16.91 -0.88 -17.97
N GLN A 12 16.59 -0.11 -19.02
CA GLN A 12 16.98 -0.41 -20.40
C GLN A 12 17.95 0.65 -20.93
N LEU A 13 19.20 0.26 -21.21
CA LEU A 13 20.16 1.09 -21.94
C LEU A 13 20.06 0.77 -23.43
N ARG A 14 19.43 1.68 -24.21
CA ARG A 14 19.17 1.48 -25.64
C ARG A 14 19.92 2.47 -26.51
N ASN A 15 20.74 1.96 -27.44
CA ASN A 15 21.43 2.81 -28.41
C ASN A 15 20.44 3.24 -29.51
N ARG A 16 20.00 4.50 -29.48
CA ARG A 16 19.16 5.11 -30.54
C ARG A 16 19.99 5.89 -31.58
N GLY A 17 21.29 6.04 -31.37
CA GLY A 17 22.18 6.75 -32.28
C GLY A 17 22.49 5.96 -33.56
N PRO A 18 23.07 6.59 -34.59
CA PRO A 18 23.53 5.89 -35.78
C PRO A 18 24.75 5.01 -35.51
N SER A 19 25.56 5.36 -34.50
CA SER A 19 26.88 4.79 -34.23
C SER A 19 26.87 3.81 -33.05
N THR A 20 27.60 2.70 -33.19
CA THR A 20 27.84 1.70 -32.14
C THR A 20 28.75 2.23 -31.03
N PHE A 21 28.51 1.87 -29.76
CA PHE A 21 29.50 2.00 -28.70
C PHE A 21 30.11 0.63 -28.33
N SER A 22 31.35 0.64 -27.83
CA SER A 22 32.11 -0.58 -27.49
C SER A 22 32.03 -0.94 -26.00
N LYS A 23 31.99 0.07 -25.11
CA LYS A 23 31.80 -0.10 -23.66
C LYS A 23 31.08 1.09 -23.05
N ALA A 24 30.18 0.83 -22.11
CA ALA A 24 29.54 1.82 -21.25
C ALA A 24 29.46 1.31 -19.80
N MET A 25 29.34 2.23 -18.85
CA MET A 25 28.95 1.93 -17.46
C MET A 25 27.52 2.38 -17.22
N LEU A 26 26.79 1.59 -16.43
CA LEU A 26 25.46 1.88 -15.90
C LEU A 26 25.54 1.74 -14.37
N ASP A 27 25.55 2.87 -13.68
CA ASP A 27 25.60 2.96 -12.22
C ASP A 27 24.20 3.27 -11.67
N ILE A 28 23.71 2.43 -10.76
CA ILE A 28 22.36 2.51 -10.20
C ILE A 28 22.45 2.69 -8.69
N GLU A 29 21.76 3.71 -8.19
CA GLU A 29 21.60 3.98 -6.76
C GLU A 29 20.26 3.42 -6.28
N TRP A 30 20.34 2.44 -5.39
CA TRP A 30 19.21 1.61 -4.99
C TRP A 30 18.77 1.88 -3.53
N PRO A 31 17.53 2.37 -3.28
CA PRO A 31 17.06 2.78 -1.96
C PRO A 31 16.79 1.58 -1.03
N TYR A 32 17.82 1.19 -0.28
CA TYR A 32 17.91 -0.08 0.45
C TYR A 32 17.32 -0.02 1.88
N ARG A 33 17.59 1.06 2.65
CA ARG A 33 17.13 1.18 4.06
C ARG A 33 16.69 2.59 4.45
N PHE A 34 15.65 2.67 5.27
CA PHE A 34 15.03 3.91 5.77
C PHE A 34 14.53 3.71 7.22
N ASN A 35 14.73 4.69 8.09
CA ASN A 35 14.44 4.65 9.54
C ASN A 35 14.78 3.30 10.22
N ASN A 36 16.01 2.81 10.01
CA ASN A 36 16.52 1.50 10.47
C ASN A 36 15.69 0.27 10.04
N GLY A 37 14.76 0.42 9.10
CA GLY A 37 14.00 -0.64 8.45
C GLY A 37 14.50 -0.93 7.03
N SER A 38 14.11 -2.09 6.50
CA SER A 38 14.32 -2.44 5.09
C SER A 38 13.37 -1.62 4.21
N LEU A 39 13.89 -1.05 3.13
CA LEU A 39 13.11 -0.30 2.13
C LEU A 39 12.87 -1.19 0.90
N LEU A 40 13.82 -1.25 -0.05
CA LEU A 40 13.82 -2.23 -1.14
C LEU A 40 14.94 -3.26 -0.99
N TYR A 41 14.58 -4.50 -0.67
CA TYR A 41 15.51 -5.62 -0.52
C TYR A 41 15.68 -6.36 -1.86
N ILE A 42 16.89 -6.42 -2.43
CA ILE A 42 17.17 -7.12 -3.70
C ILE A 42 17.24 -8.63 -3.45
N THR A 43 16.50 -9.41 -4.24
CA THR A 43 16.53 -10.88 -4.20
C THR A 43 17.26 -11.52 -5.37
N LYS A 44 17.25 -10.88 -6.56
CA LYS A 44 17.97 -11.34 -7.75
C LYS A 44 18.20 -10.19 -8.74
N LEU A 45 19.38 -10.16 -9.36
CA LEU A 45 19.62 -9.42 -10.60
C LEU A 45 19.52 -10.39 -11.78
N GLU A 46 18.81 -10.00 -12.83
CA GLU A 46 18.77 -10.71 -14.11
C GLU A 46 19.17 -9.74 -15.23
N VAL A 47 20.07 -10.18 -16.10
CA VAL A 47 20.56 -9.42 -17.25
C VAL A 47 20.02 -10.05 -18.52
N ASP A 48 19.57 -9.22 -19.46
CA ASP A 48 19.07 -9.63 -20.77
C ASP A 48 19.47 -8.61 -21.85
N GLY A 49 19.24 -8.97 -23.11
CA GLY A 49 19.47 -8.12 -24.27
C GLY A 49 20.91 -8.10 -24.77
N ASP A 50 21.20 -7.11 -25.61
CA ASP A 50 22.40 -7.04 -26.42
C ASP A 50 23.64 -6.55 -25.66
N GLY A 51 24.81 -6.89 -26.20
CA GLY A 51 26.10 -6.27 -25.84
C GLY A 51 26.80 -6.82 -24.60
N GLY A 52 26.15 -7.69 -23.83
CA GLY A 52 26.76 -8.40 -22.69
C GLY A 52 27.04 -7.47 -21.51
N MET A 53 26.16 -7.51 -20.51
CA MET A 53 26.28 -6.70 -19.30
C MET A 53 26.67 -7.57 -18.09
N ASN A 54 27.63 -7.10 -17.30
CA ASN A 54 28.05 -7.72 -16.05
C ASN A 54 27.89 -6.72 -14.90
N CYS A 55 27.22 -7.13 -13.82
CA CYS A 55 26.85 -6.25 -12.70
C CYS A 55 27.52 -6.67 -11.40
N SER A 56 27.99 -5.66 -10.66
CA SER A 56 28.61 -5.77 -9.34
C SER A 56 27.87 -4.89 -8.33
N THR A 57 27.93 -5.23 -7.05
CA THR A 57 27.30 -4.48 -5.96
C THR A 57 28.28 -4.21 -4.84
N ASP A 58 28.08 -3.10 -4.12
CA ASP A 58 28.85 -2.77 -2.91
C ASP A 58 28.38 -3.52 -1.64
N MET A 59 27.30 -4.29 -1.74
CA MET A 59 26.78 -5.18 -0.69
C MET A 59 26.39 -6.54 -1.28
N GLU A 60 26.34 -7.57 -0.44
CA GLU A 60 25.86 -8.91 -0.81
C GLU A 60 24.37 -8.88 -1.21
N ILE A 61 24.02 -9.62 -2.27
CA ILE A 61 22.66 -9.74 -2.79
C ILE A 61 21.97 -10.93 -2.13
N ASN A 62 20.75 -10.71 -1.64
CA ASN A 62 19.91 -11.72 -0.99
C ASN A 62 20.53 -12.50 0.21
N PRO A 63 21.24 -11.87 1.16
CA PRO A 63 21.89 -12.57 2.30
C PRO A 63 20.93 -13.27 3.29
N LEU A 64 19.61 -13.12 3.11
CA LEU A 64 18.57 -13.85 3.86
C LEU A 64 17.94 -15.00 3.06
N ASN A 65 18.46 -15.33 1.87
CA ASN A 65 17.99 -16.39 0.97
C ASN A 65 16.46 -16.37 0.72
N VAL A 66 15.89 -15.17 0.55
CA VAL A 66 14.46 -14.99 0.27
C VAL A 66 14.16 -15.47 -1.13
N SER A 67 13.33 -16.51 -1.24
CA SER A 67 12.91 -17.09 -2.51
C SER A 67 12.09 -16.10 -3.34
N ASN A 68 12.22 -16.17 -4.68
CA ASN A 68 11.39 -15.43 -5.61
C ASN A 68 10.23 -16.29 -6.11
N PRO A 69 8.96 -15.82 -6.06
CA PRO A 69 7.82 -16.59 -6.53
C PRO A 69 7.79 -16.73 -8.07
N LEU A 70 8.60 -15.93 -8.77
CA LEU A 70 8.81 -15.98 -10.22
C LEU A 70 9.87 -17.02 -10.63
N SER A 71 10.50 -17.71 -9.67
CA SER A 71 11.61 -18.65 -9.90
C SER A 71 11.26 -20.11 -9.61
N ALA A 72 9.96 -20.44 -9.47
CA ALA A 72 9.51 -21.83 -9.42
C ALA A 72 9.83 -22.52 -10.77
N GLU A 73 10.59 -23.62 -10.71
CA GLU A 73 11.33 -24.12 -11.86
C GLU A 73 10.45 -24.67 -12.99
N LYS A 74 10.86 -24.41 -14.24
CA LYS A 74 10.29 -25.00 -15.45
C LYS A 74 10.85 -26.42 -15.69
N ASN A 75 10.87 -27.25 -14.65
CA ASN A 75 11.38 -28.63 -14.70
C ASN A 75 10.26 -29.60 -15.10
N ILE A 76 9.90 -29.63 -16.39
CA ILE A 76 9.10 -30.73 -16.96
C ILE A 76 9.83 -31.29 -18.18
N THR A 77 10.22 -32.56 -18.05
CA THR A 77 10.83 -33.43 -19.06
C THR A 77 10.02 -33.48 -20.34
N SER A 78 10.69 -33.41 -21.50
CA SER A 78 10.07 -33.70 -22.80
C SER A 78 9.90 -35.21 -23.02
N PRO A 79 8.68 -35.67 -23.35
CA PRO A 79 8.50 -36.77 -24.29
C PRO A 79 7.82 -36.27 -25.58
N SER A 80 8.07 -36.97 -26.69
CA SER A 80 7.60 -36.63 -28.03
C SER A 80 6.35 -37.39 -28.46
N GLY A 81 5.53 -36.75 -29.31
CA GLY A 81 4.56 -37.44 -30.18
C GLY A 81 3.08 -37.34 -29.77
N GLY A 82 2.20 -37.49 -30.76
CA GLY A 82 0.74 -37.58 -30.58
C GLY A 82 -0.01 -36.28 -30.90
N GLY A 83 -0.44 -36.11 -32.15
CA GLY A 83 -1.41 -35.08 -32.51
C GLY A 83 -2.84 -35.56 -32.25
N GLY A 84 -3.63 -34.80 -31.49
CA GLY A 84 -5.03 -35.11 -31.19
C GLY A 84 -5.86 -33.84 -31.04
N ARG A 85 -7.09 -33.86 -31.59
CA ARG A 85 -8.11 -32.82 -31.37
C ARG A 85 -9.00 -33.25 -30.21
N ASP A 86 -9.29 -32.35 -29.26
CA ASP A 86 -10.68 -32.21 -28.80
C ASP A 86 -10.98 -30.80 -28.25
N ARG A 87 -12.18 -30.65 -27.70
CA ARG A 87 -12.95 -29.42 -27.53
C ARG A 87 -12.84 -28.78 -26.13
N THR A 88 -13.13 -27.48 -26.13
CA THR A 88 -13.94 -26.75 -25.13
C THR A 88 -13.91 -27.25 -23.68
N GLU A 89 -13.15 -26.55 -22.83
CA GLU A 89 -13.48 -26.47 -21.41
C GLU A 89 -13.31 -25.04 -20.87
N GLY A 90 -14.13 -24.68 -19.88
CA GLY A 90 -14.35 -23.29 -19.46
C GLY A 90 -13.21 -22.72 -18.62
N ARG A 91 -12.33 -21.92 -19.23
CA ARG A 91 -11.30 -21.18 -18.50
C ARG A 91 -11.91 -20.06 -17.66
N ASN A 92 -12.29 -20.39 -16.42
CA ASN A 92 -12.70 -19.44 -15.39
C ASN A 92 -11.62 -18.34 -15.24
N ARG A 93 -11.93 -17.13 -15.74
CA ARG A 93 -11.05 -15.98 -15.61
C ARG A 93 -11.22 -15.44 -14.19
N ASN A 94 -10.35 -15.87 -13.28
CA ASN A 94 -10.08 -15.13 -12.06
C ASN A 94 -9.68 -13.71 -12.45
N HIS A 95 -10.63 -12.77 -12.38
CA HIS A 95 -10.38 -11.37 -12.61
C HIS A 95 -9.46 -10.88 -11.48
N VAL A 96 -8.16 -10.85 -11.77
CA VAL A 96 -7.19 -10.14 -10.94
C VAL A 96 -7.64 -8.69 -10.94
N HIS A 97 -8.34 -8.31 -9.87
CA HIS A 97 -8.98 -7.02 -9.74
C HIS A 97 -7.88 -5.99 -9.45
N ARG A 98 -7.16 -5.63 -10.52
CA ARG A 98 -6.25 -4.49 -10.59
C ARG A 98 -7.06 -3.30 -10.11
N ARG A 99 -6.83 -2.91 -8.85
CA ARG A 99 -7.28 -1.64 -8.31
C ARG A 99 -6.44 -0.57 -9.01
N GLU A 100 -6.86 -0.27 -10.23
CA GLU A 100 -6.53 0.95 -10.96
C GLU A 100 -7.15 2.07 -10.11
N LEU A 101 -6.40 2.47 -9.09
CA LEU A 101 -6.75 3.61 -8.25
C LEU A 101 -6.82 4.80 -9.20
N GLU A 102 -8.04 5.27 -9.44
CA GLU A 102 -8.26 6.47 -10.21
C GLU A 102 -7.36 7.56 -9.63
N ARG A 103 -6.68 8.30 -10.52
CA ARG A 103 -5.71 9.31 -10.14
C ARG A 103 -6.39 10.59 -9.67
N LYS A 104 -7.35 10.43 -8.75
CA LYS A 104 -7.84 11.49 -7.89
C LYS A 104 -6.62 11.98 -7.13
N GLU A 105 -6.27 13.24 -7.33
CA GLU A 105 -5.10 13.86 -6.74
C GLU A 105 -5.32 13.99 -5.23
N MET A 106 -4.94 12.93 -4.51
CA MET A 106 -4.85 12.96 -3.06
C MET A 106 -3.63 13.80 -2.72
N GLU A 107 -3.84 15.12 -2.68
CA GLU A 107 -2.89 16.19 -2.40
C GLU A 107 -2.44 16.20 -0.92
N GLY A 108 -2.02 15.02 -0.44
CA GLY A 108 -1.23 14.85 0.77
C GLY A 108 0.25 14.78 0.40
N ASP A 109 1.11 15.32 1.26
CA ASP A 109 2.55 15.39 1.06
C ASP A 109 3.16 14.02 0.73
N LEU A 110 3.51 13.83 -0.55
CA LEU A 110 4.03 12.59 -1.12
C LEU A 110 5.55 12.55 -0.91
N GLU A 111 5.97 12.22 0.31
CA GLU A 111 7.39 12.23 0.66
C GLU A 111 8.21 11.35 -0.29
N THR A 112 9.08 11.99 -1.08
CA THR A 112 10.05 11.26 -1.89
C THR A 112 11.15 10.69 -1.00
N LEU A 113 11.40 9.39 -1.17
CA LEU A 113 12.49 8.63 -0.56
C LEU A 113 13.49 8.24 -1.66
N ASP A 114 14.58 9.00 -1.74
CA ASP A 114 15.70 8.81 -2.66
C ASP A 114 17.04 8.74 -1.90
N CYS A 115 18.13 8.49 -2.62
CA CYS A 115 19.47 8.31 -2.06
C CYS A 115 20.10 9.55 -1.41
N SER A 116 19.42 10.70 -1.44
CA SER A 116 19.79 11.88 -0.65
C SER A 116 19.26 11.80 0.79
N LYS A 117 18.18 11.03 1.02
CA LYS A 117 17.51 10.84 2.32
C LYS A 117 17.67 9.45 2.93
N VAL A 118 17.89 8.42 2.11
CA VAL A 118 17.87 7.02 2.54
C VAL A 118 19.22 6.34 2.29
N GLN A 119 19.51 5.28 3.04
CA GLN A 119 20.72 4.49 2.81
C GLN A 119 20.58 3.69 1.52
N CYS A 120 21.49 3.91 0.57
CA CYS A 120 21.49 3.23 -0.72
C CYS A 120 22.63 2.24 -0.90
N LEU A 121 22.33 1.21 -1.70
CA LEU A 121 23.25 0.20 -2.24
C LEU A 121 23.59 0.64 -3.67
N LYS A 122 24.86 0.55 -4.08
CA LYS A 122 25.30 0.93 -5.43
C LYS A 122 25.54 -0.31 -6.29
N ILE A 123 24.82 -0.38 -7.40
CA ILE A 123 24.96 -1.44 -8.41
C ILE A 123 25.70 -0.84 -9.60
N ARG A 124 26.84 -1.41 -9.98
CA ARG A 124 27.64 -0.96 -11.12
C ARG A 124 27.68 -2.03 -12.19
N CYS A 125 27.11 -1.73 -13.34
CA CYS A 125 27.00 -2.64 -14.46
C CYS A 125 27.88 -2.17 -15.63
N GLN A 126 28.87 -2.98 -15.99
CA GLN A 126 29.66 -2.77 -17.21
C GLN A 126 28.89 -3.38 -18.39
N VAL A 127 28.59 -2.57 -19.40
CA VAL A 127 27.94 -2.97 -20.65
C VAL A 127 28.99 -2.99 -21.76
N GLY A 128 29.03 -4.06 -22.55
CA GLY A 128 29.89 -4.16 -23.73
C GLY A 128 29.34 -3.44 -24.97
N ARG A 129 29.43 -4.09 -26.13
CA ARG A 129 29.26 -3.47 -27.44
C ARG A 129 27.79 -3.48 -27.90
N VAL A 130 27.17 -2.31 -28.04
CA VAL A 130 25.74 -2.16 -28.41
C VAL A 130 25.61 -1.35 -29.70
N GLU A 131 25.11 -2.00 -30.76
CA GLU A 131 24.88 -1.41 -32.08
C GLU A 131 23.61 -0.56 -32.16
N ARG A 132 23.39 0.08 -33.31
CA ARG A 132 22.20 0.89 -33.59
C ARG A 132 20.91 0.09 -33.39
N GLY A 133 20.06 0.57 -32.48
CA GLY A 133 18.73 0.01 -32.20
C GLY A 133 18.69 -1.04 -31.09
N GLN A 134 19.83 -1.68 -30.79
CA GLN A 134 20.02 -2.70 -29.75
C GLN A 134 19.91 -2.11 -28.33
N SER A 135 19.72 -2.98 -27.33
CA SER A 135 19.69 -2.58 -25.92
C SER A 135 20.09 -3.67 -24.93
N ALA A 136 20.85 -3.29 -23.90
CA ALA A 136 21.04 -4.07 -22.69
C ALA A 136 19.91 -3.76 -21.69
N ILE A 137 19.45 -4.77 -20.93
CA ILE A 137 18.36 -4.65 -19.95
C ILE A 137 18.79 -5.28 -18.62
N LEU A 138 18.58 -4.54 -17.53
CA LEU A 138 18.71 -5.04 -16.16
C LEU A 138 17.33 -5.14 -15.50
N TYR A 139 17.04 -6.32 -14.98
CA TYR A 139 15.88 -6.62 -14.15
C TYR A 139 16.33 -6.76 -12.69
N ILE A 140 15.82 -5.89 -11.82
CA ILE A 140 16.09 -5.94 -10.38
C ILE A 140 14.85 -6.50 -9.68
N HIS A 141 14.89 -7.79 -9.35
CA HIS A 141 13.86 -8.42 -8.53
C HIS A 141 14.09 -8.05 -7.07
N SER A 142 13.04 -7.55 -6.43
CA SER A 142 13.12 -7.02 -5.08
C SER A 142 11.85 -7.25 -4.25
N ARG A 143 11.98 -7.00 -2.95
CA ARG A 143 10.89 -7.05 -1.98
C ARG A 143 10.82 -5.71 -1.24
N LEU A 144 9.65 -5.07 -1.27
CA LEU A 144 9.33 -3.90 -0.47
C LEU A 144 9.12 -4.31 0.99
N GLY A 145 9.87 -3.70 1.91
CA GLY A 145 9.74 -3.87 3.36
C GLY A 145 8.52 -3.14 3.92
N VAL A 146 7.32 -3.68 3.71
CA VAL A 146 6.05 -3.03 4.08
C VAL A 146 6.00 -2.67 5.58
N ALA A 147 6.63 -3.47 6.44
CA ALA A 147 6.73 -3.21 7.88
C ALA A 147 7.32 -1.83 8.23
N THR A 148 8.20 -1.27 7.38
CA THR A 148 8.77 0.07 7.60
C THR A 148 7.70 1.17 7.47
N PHE A 149 6.74 1.01 6.56
CA PHE A 149 5.62 1.93 6.31
C PHE A 149 4.42 1.73 7.27
N LEU A 150 4.49 0.71 8.13
CA LEU A 150 3.49 0.41 9.17
C LEU A 150 3.96 0.86 10.57
N LYS A 151 5.15 1.47 10.69
CA LYS A 151 5.58 2.17 11.89
C LYS A 151 4.72 3.41 12.13
N ALA A 152 4.48 3.77 13.39
CA ALA A 152 3.70 4.96 13.75
C ALA A 152 4.26 6.27 13.13
N GLU A 153 5.59 6.38 12.97
CA GLU A 153 6.27 7.49 12.28
C GLU A 153 5.85 7.68 10.81
N SER A 154 5.48 6.59 10.14
CA SER A 154 5.18 6.52 8.70
C SER A 154 3.70 6.22 8.42
N GLN A 155 2.90 5.99 9.46
CA GLN A 155 1.48 5.72 9.36
C GLN A 155 0.73 6.95 8.83
N ASN A 156 -0.28 6.73 7.98
CA ASN A 156 -1.05 7.75 7.27
C ASN A 156 -0.26 8.65 6.29
N ARG A 157 1.04 8.40 6.07
CA ARG A 157 1.86 9.08 5.05
C ARG A 157 1.97 8.25 3.78
N SER A 158 1.94 8.92 2.63
CA SER A 158 2.18 8.31 1.33
C SER A 158 3.59 8.67 0.86
N PHE A 159 4.32 7.72 0.29
CA PHE A 159 5.73 7.89 -0.07
C PHE A 159 5.98 7.59 -1.55
N THR A 160 6.97 8.27 -2.14
CA THR A 160 7.48 7.95 -3.48
C THR A 160 8.91 7.42 -3.36
N VAL A 161 9.09 6.11 -3.41
CA VAL A 161 10.42 5.48 -3.42
C VAL A 161 11.02 5.64 -4.81
N ARG A 162 12.22 6.20 -4.91
CA ARG A 162 12.89 6.53 -6.18
C ARG A 162 14.28 5.93 -6.23
N SER A 163 14.56 5.15 -7.27
CA SER A 163 15.92 4.70 -7.64
C SER A 163 16.42 5.51 -8.84
N SER A 164 17.72 5.79 -8.86
CA SER A 164 18.39 6.55 -9.92
C SER A 164 19.33 5.66 -10.69
N ALA A 165 19.40 5.81 -12.01
CA ALA A 165 20.32 5.11 -12.90
C ALA A 165 21.01 6.10 -13.83
N SER A 166 22.34 6.18 -13.74
CA SER A 166 23.19 7.01 -14.59
C SER A 166 23.98 6.12 -15.53
N PHE A 167 24.03 6.46 -16.82
CA PHE A 167 24.92 5.79 -17.77
C PHE A 167 25.99 6.74 -18.29
N SER A 168 27.16 6.18 -18.62
CA SER A 168 28.23 6.88 -19.34
C SER A 168 28.88 5.95 -20.36
N VAL A 169 29.05 6.42 -21.59
CA VAL A 169 29.84 5.70 -22.60
C VAL A 169 31.33 5.91 -22.30
N ILE A 170 32.11 4.85 -22.26
CA ILE A 170 33.57 4.89 -22.00
C ILE A 170 34.38 4.70 -23.28
N GLU A 171 33.87 3.87 -24.20
CA GLU A 171 34.62 3.43 -25.37
C GLU A 171 33.70 3.32 -26.59
N MET A 172 34.18 3.83 -27.72
CA MET A 172 33.53 3.76 -29.03
C MET A 172 34.54 3.22 -30.04
N PRO A 173 34.12 2.49 -31.09
CA PRO A 173 35.03 1.83 -32.04
C PRO A 173 35.64 2.78 -33.09
N TYR A 174 35.46 4.10 -32.93
CA TYR A 174 35.96 5.16 -33.79
C TYR A 174 36.71 6.21 -32.96
N ASN A 175 37.61 6.96 -33.60
CA ASN A 175 38.53 7.87 -32.93
C ASN A 175 37.81 8.89 -32.03
N LYS A 176 38.17 8.92 -30.75
CA LYS A 176 37.61 9.84 -29.75
C LYS A 176 37.81 11.33 -30.10
N ASN A 177 38.81 11.66 -30.91
CA ASN A 177 39.18 13.01 -31.31
C ASN A 177 38.08 13.81 -32.05
N LEU A 178 36.95 13.19 -32.40
CA LEU A 178 35.77 13.81 -33.00
C LEU A 178 34.68 14.22 -31.97
N LEU A 179 34.83 13.86 -30.69
CA LEU A 179 33.85 14.13 -29.63
C LEU A 179 34.57 14.60 -28.36
N SER A 180 34.39 15.87 -28.00
CA SER A 180 34.97 16.47 -26.79
C SER A 180 34.43 15.87 -25.48
N GLU A 181 33.24 15.26 -25.53
CA GLU A 181 32.57 14.63 -24.40
C GLU A 181 31.84 13.36 -24.87
N LEU A 182 31.80 12.33 -24.01
CA LEU A 182 31.14 11.06 -24.34
C LEU A 182 29.71 11.04 -23.79
N PRO A 183 28.73 10.43 -24.49
CA PRO A 183 27.34 10.44 -24.07
C PRO A 183 27.13 9.89 -22.65
N SER A 184 26.48 10.68 -21.82
CA SER A 184 26.02 10.31 -20.48
C SER A 184 24.63 10.90 -20.20
N ASN A 185 23.85 10.25 -19.34
CA ASN A 185 22.57 10.76 -18.87
C ASN A 185 22.12 10.00 -17.61
N THR A 186 21.18 10.58 -16.86
CA THR A 186 20.55 9.97 -15.68
C THR A 186 19.05 9.82 -15.90
N THR A 187 18.47 8.73 -15.42
CA THR A 187 17.03 8.46 -15.45
C THR A 187 16.61 7.85 -14.12
N THR A 188 15.42 8.20 -13.63
CA THR A 188 14.91 7.68 -12.35
C THR A 188 13.68 6.81 -12.57
N VAL A 189 13.52 5.79 -11.73
CA VAL A 189 12.33 4.94 -11.67
C VAL A 189 11.71 5.09 -10.28
N SER A 190 10.41 5.35 -10.23
CA SER A 190 9.68 5.62 -9.00
C SER A 190 8.54 4.63 -8.76
N MET A 191 8.25 4.38 -7.49
CA MET A 191 7.11 3.60 -7.02
C MET A 191 6.42 4.38 -5.88
N SER A 192 5.11 4.59 -6.01
CA SER A 192 4.29 5.14 -4.93
C SER A 192 3.85 4.04 -3.96
N VAL A 193 4.01 4.33 -2.66
CA VAL A 193 3.51 3.53 -1.54
C VAL A 193 2.49 4.39 -0.82
N ILE A 194 1.22 4.29 -1.21
CA ILE A 194 0.15 5.13 -0.68
C ILE A 194 -0.52 4.52 0.55
N TRP A 195 -0.84 5.36 1.55
CA TRP A 195 -1.63 4.95 2.72
C TRP A 195 -3.12 5.12 2.42
N VAL A 196 -3.77 4.06 1.93
CA VAL A 196 -5.23 4.06 1.73
C VAL A 196 -5.92 3.86 3.07
N LYS A 197 -6.35 4.96 3.70
CA LYS A 197 -7.38 4.90 4.72
C LYS A 197 -8.66 4.38 4.06
N SER A 198 -9.10 3.19 4.44
CA SER A 198 -10.49 2.79 4.17
C SER A 198 -11.35 3.61 5.13
N ASP A 199 -12.04 4.63 4.62
CA ASP A 199 -13.16 5.18 5.35
C ASP A 199 -14.20 4.05 5.59
N PRO A 200 -14.83 4.00 6.77
CA PRO A 200 -15.82 2.97 7.06
C PRO A 200 -17.00 3.14 6.12
N GLU A 201 -17.35 2.07 5.39
CA GLU A 201 -18.51 2.06 4.51
C GLU A 201 -19.77 2.44 5.32
N PRO A 202 -20.57 3.43 4.89
CA PRO A 202 -21.65 3.96 5.71
C PRO A 202 -22.69 2.88 5.98
N VAL A 203 -22.83 2.48 7.25
CA VAL A 203 -23.75 1.43 7.68
C VAL A 203 -25.17 1.76 7.19
N PRO A 204 -25.82 0.89 6.40
CA PRO A 204 -27.13 1.18 5.84
C PRO A 204 -28.17 1.48 6.93
N TRP A 205 -28.98 2.51 6.70
CA TRP A 205 -29.97 3.01 7.67
C TRP A 205 -30.95 1.92 8.18
N TRP A 206 -31.25 0.92 7.35
CA TRP A 206 -32.11 -0.21 7.73
C TRP A 206 -31.51 -1.08 8.85
N VAL A 207 -30.18 -1.18 8.93
CA VAL A 207 -29.49 -1.91 10.02
C VAL A 207 -29.73 -1.19 11.36
N VAL A 208 -29.65 0.13 11.35
CA VAL A 208 -29.89 0.98 12.53
C VAL A 208 -31.34 0.87 12.98
N ALA A 209 -32.30 0.90 12.04
CA ALA A 209 -33.71 0.71 12.34
C ALA A 209 -34.01 -0.67 12.96
N LEU A 210 -33.44 -1.75 12.42
CA LEU A 210 -33.60 -3.10 13.00
C LEU A 210 -33.00 -3.20 14.42
N ALA A 211 -31.85 -2.58 14.66
CA ALA A 211 -31.22 -2.58 15.98
C ALA A 211 -32.10 -1.88 17.04
N LEU A 212 -32.73 -0.76 16.69
CA LEU A 212 -33.66 -0.04 17.58
C LEU A 212 -34.92 -0.87 17.88
N ILE A 213 -35.51 -1.52 16.86
CA ILE A 213 -36.68 -2.39 17.03
C ILE A 213 -36.35 -3.59 17.93
N ALA A 214 -35.22 -4.25 17.70
CA ALA A 214 -34.77 -5.38 18.52
C ALA A 214 -34.49 -4.97 19.97
N GLY A 215 -33.85 -3.82 20.18
CA GLY A 215 -33.58 -3.27 21.51
C GLY A 215 -34.86 -2.93 22.29
N LEU A 216 -35.85 -2.30 21.63
CA LEU A 216 -37.15 -1.97 22.23
C LEU A 216 -37.92 -3.24 22.62
N LEU A 217 -37.92 -4.25 21.73
CA LEU A 217 -38.61 -5.53 21.97
C LEU A 217 -37.97 -6.28 23.14
N LEU A 218 -36.64 -6.35 23.21
CA LEU A 218 -35.92 -6.97 24.32
C LEU A 218 -36.16 -6.23 25.65
N LEU A 219 -36.21 -4.90 25.64
CA LEU A 219 -36.56 -4.09 26.81
C LEU A 219 -37.99 -4.38 27.30
N ALA A 220 -38.96 -4.46 26.38
CA ALA A 220 -40.35 -4.79 26.73
C ALA A 220 -40.49 -6.20 27.33
N VAL A 221 -39.75 -7.18 26.80
CA VAL A 221 -39.69 -8.56 27.34
C VAL A 221 -39.08 -8.57 28.75
N LEU A 222 -38.00 -7.83 29.00
CA LEU A 222 -37.41 -7.71 30.34
C LEU A 222 -38.38 -7.08 31.35
N ILE A 223 -39.09 -6.01 30.97
CA ILE A 223 -40.12 -5.38 31.81
C ILE A 223 -41.25 -6.37 32.12
N PHE A 224 -41.73 -7.13 31.12
CA PHE A 224 -42.76 -8.14 31.31
C PHE A 224 -42.31 -9.28 32.25
N ILE A 225 -41.06 -9.73 32.15
CA ILE A 225 -40.47 -10.72 33.05
C ILE A 225 -40.38 -10.16 34.47
N MET A 226 -39.85 -8.95 34.67
CA MET A 226 -39.76 -8.33 36.01
C MET A 226 -41.15 -8.09 36.64
N TYR A 227 -42.15 -7.75 35.83
CA TYR A 227 -43.54 -7.64 36.25
C TYR A 227 -44.11 -8.99 36.69
N LYS A 228 -43.92 -10.06 35.89
CA LYS A 228 -44.38 -11.42 36.23
C LYS A 228 -43.61 -12.12 37.34
N LEU A 229 -42.39 -11.67 37.65
CA LEU A 229 -41.62 -12.08 38.83
C LEU A 229 -41.92 -11.24 40.09
N GLY A 230 -43.00 -10.45 40.09
CA GLY A 230 -43.53 -9.77 41.28
C GLY A 230 -42.71 -8.56 41.77
N PHE A 231 -41.67 -8.12 41.05
CA PHE A 231 -40.74 -7.09 41.54
C PHE A 231 -41.39 -5.71 41.77
N PHE A 232 -42.61 -5.49 41.24
CA PHE A 232 -43.40 -4.28 41.43
C PHE A 232 -44.53 -4.40 42.47
N GLU A 233 -44.79 -5.59 43.03
CA GLU A 233 -45.76 -5.78 44.13
C GLU A 233 -45.17 -5.34 45.47
N ARG A 234 -44.96 -4.03 45.62
CA ARG A 234 -44.61 -3.43 46.91
C ARG A 234 -45.83 -3.41 47.82
N VAL A 235 -45.86 -4.33 48.79
CA VAL A 235 -46.76 -4.26 49.94
C VAL A 235 -46.52 -2.91 50.64
N ARG A 236 -47.51 -2.02 50.64
CA ARG A 236 -47.47 -0.82 51.49
C ARG A 236 -47.85 -1.25 52.91
N PRO A 237 -47.13 -0.85 53.96
CA PRO A 237 -47.69 -0.90 55.31
C PRO A 237 -48.92 0.02 55.37
N PRO A 238 -49.94 -0.31 56.19
CA PRO A 238 -51.11 0.56 56.33
C PRO A 238 -50.71 1.88 56.98
N GLN A 239 -51.22 2.98 56.44
CA GLN A 239 -51.26 4.26 57.10
C GLN A 239 -52.73 4.51 57.47
N GLU A 240 -53.01 4.56 58.76
CA GLU A 240 -54.38 4.74 59.27
C GLU A 240 -54.81 6.22 59.12
N ASP A 241 -56.06 6.42 58.69
CA ASP A 241 -56.66 7.75 58.62
C ASP A 241 -56.96 8.30 60.03
N SER A 242 -56.68 9.59 60.27
CA SER A 242 -57.19 10.32 61.42
C SER A 242 -57.46 11.78 61.07
N THR A 243 -58.66 12.26 61.37
CA THR A 243 -59.17 13.57 60.96
C THR A 243 -59.48 14.46 62.16
N GLU A 244 -58.52 15.30 62.57
CA GLU A 244 -58.71 16.47 63.44
C GLU A 244 -57.57 17.49 63.19
N LYS A 245 -57.78 18.82 63.19
CA LYS A 245 -59.03 19.58 63.05
C LYS A 245 -59.04 20.26 61.65
N GLU A 246 -59.28 21.55 61.36
CA GLU A 246 -59.65 22.75 62.13
C GLU A 246 -60.55 23.64 61.25
N GLN A 247 -61.33 24.55 61.85
CA GLN A 247 -62.51 25.12 61.20
C GLN A 247 -62.82 26.58 61.59
N LEU A 248 -63.25 27.35 60.58
CA LEU A 248 -64.12 28.54 60.63
C LEU A 248 -63.62 29.87 61.26
N ALA A 249 -63.55 30.89 60.40
CA ALA A 249 -64.07 32.25 60.66
C ALA A 249 -64.41 32.96 59.32
N PRO A 250 -65.58 33.61 59.15
CA PRO A 250 -65.95 34.40 57.96
C PRO A 250 -65.99 35.93 58.20
N GLN A 251 -66.28 36.71 57.13
CA GLN A 251 -66.45 38.19 57.11
C GLN A 251 -65.15 39.01 57.30
N GLU A 252 -64.98 40.25 56.80
CA GLU A 252 -65.88 41.18 56.09
C GLU A 252 -65.13 42.13 55.09
N ASN A 253 -65.88 42.74 54.16
CA ASN A 253 -65.65 43.94 53.29
C ASN A 253 -64.33 44.75 53.36
N GLY A 254 -63.89 45.31 52.23
CA GLY A 254 -62.97 46.47 52.22
C GLY A 254 -62.40 46.94 50.88
N ASP A 255 -63.08 47.87 50.21
CA ASP A 255 -62.59 48.69 49.09
C ASP A 255 -61.13 49.19 49.21
N ARG A 256 -60.32 49.07 48.13
CA ARG A 256 -60.15 50.21 47.18
C ARG A 256 -59.33 49.94 45.90
N ASN A 257 -59.83 50.57 44.85
CA ASN A 257 -59.26 50.97 43.56
C ASN A 257 -57.72 51.02 43.34
N THR A 258 -57.39 50.71 42.08
CA THR A 258 -56.43 51.36 41.16
C THR A 258 -55.58 52.54 41.65
N ASP A 259 -54.35 52.63 41.12
CA ASP A 259 -54.05 53.64 40.08
C ASP A 259 -52.81 53.27 39.24
N ALA A 260 -52.82 53.72 37.97
CA ALA A 260 -51.75 53.82 36.96
C ALA A 260 -50.64 52.74 36.91
#